data_AF-A0A951W542-F1
#
_entry.id   AF-A0A951W542-F1
#
_cell.length_a   1.000
_cell.length_b   1.000
_cell.length_c   1.000
_cell.angle_alpha   90.00
_cell.angle_beta   90.00
_cell.angle_gamma   90.00
#
_symmetry.space_group_name_H-M   'P 1'
#
loop_
_entity.id
_entity.type
_entity.pdbx_description
1 polymer ?
#
loop_
_entity_poly.entity_id
_entity_poly.type
_entity_poly.pdbx_seq_one_letter_code
_entity_poly.pdbx_strand_id
1 'polypeptide(L)'
;MRKNRTLLIALLLTQLAVDAPAKSFPDISTVPADLTIPPMGTGPPRAGVRAAVTPPEYQGTSVHHVLYLPVNWRPGGKYAVLVEYAGNGNYRNKYGDVSTGEVEDSKLGYGISGGRDYIWLCLPYVSEDGKHNQLTWWGDVEATVEYAKREVVRVCEQWGGDPDKIVLCGFSPDISP
;
A
#
# COMPACT_ATOMS: atom_id res chain seq x y z
N MET A 1 -38.40 3.31 -80.79
CA MET A 1 -37.69 4.58 -80.50
C MET A 1 -37.74 4.80 -78.99
N ARG A 2 -36.75 5.21 -78.21
CA ARG A 2 -35.30 5.45 -78.34
C ARG A 2 -34.83 5.61 -76.86
N LYS A 3 -33.66 5.06 -76.55
CA LYS A 3 -32.92 5.06 -75.26
C LYS A 3 -33.02 6.35 -74.42
N ASN A 4 -32.96 6.23 -73.08
CA ASN A 4 -31.80 6.75 -72.34
C ASN A 4 -31.67 6.22 -70.91
N ARG A 5 -30.42 5.84 -70.61
CA ARG A 5 -29.88 5.43 -69.30
C ARG A 5 -29.69 6.66 -68.44
N THR A 6 -29.95 6.58 -67.14
CA THR A 6 -29.17 7.37 -66.16
C THR A 6 -28.99 6.57 -64.87
N LEU A 7 -27.71 6.36 -64.58
CA LEU A 7 -27.12 5.72 -63.41
C LEU A 7 -27.47 6.53 -62.15
N LEU A 8 -27.80 5.89 -61.03
CA LEU A 8 -27.60 6.53 -59.72
C LEU A 8 -26.64 5.69 -58.89
N ILE A 9 -25.57 6.39 -58.50
CA ILE A 9 -24.36 5.94 -57.84
C ILE A 9 -24.66 5.73 -56.35
N ALA A 10 -24.29 4.57 -55.81
CA ALA A 10 -24.27 4.34 -54.37
C ALA A 10 -23.07 5.08 -53.78
N LEU A 11 -23.33 6.11 -52.97
CA LEU A 11 -22.29 6.82 -52.22
C LEU A 11 -22.00 6.04 -50.92
N LEU A 12 -20.94 5.25 -50.89
CA LEU A 12 -20.39 4.69 -49.65
C LEU A 12 -19.56 5.80 -48.98
N LEU A 13 -20.12 6.43 -47.94
CA LEU A 13 -19.38 7.32 -47.05
C LEU A 13 -18.63 6.46 -46.02
N THR A 14 -17.36 6.15 -46.28
CA THR A 14 -16.46 5.66 -45.24
C THR A 14 -16.07 6.83 -44.34
N GLN A 15 -16.68 6.92 -43.16
CA GLN A 15 -16.19 7.79 -42.10
C GLN A 15 -14.86 7.24 -41.58
N LEU A 16 -13.75 7.84 -42.02
CA LEU A 16 -12.48 7.72 -41.33
C LEU A 16 -12.57 8.55 -40.05
N ALA A 17 -12.91 7.90 -38.94
CA ALA A 17 -12.67 8.49 -37.63
C ALA A 17 -11.15 8.64 -37.47
N VAL A 18 -10.66 9.87 -37.45
CA VAL A 18 -9.29 10.16 -37.06
C VAL A 18 -9.28 10.08 -35.53
N ASP A 19 -8.83 8.95 -35.00
CA ASP A 19 -8.51 8.84 -33.57
C ASP A 19 -7.38 9.83 -33.28
N ALA A 20 -7.73 10.96 -32.64
CA ALA A 20 -6.73 11.83 -32.07
C ALA A 20 -5.93 11.00 -31.04
N PRO A 21 -4.59 10.97 -31.10
CA PRO A 21 -3.82 10.21 -30.13
C PRO A 21 -4.18 10.69 -28.73
N ALA A 22 -4.57 9.76 -27.85
CA ALA A 22 -4.83 10.06 -26.45
C ALA A 22 -3.62 10.80 -25.88
N LYS A 23 -3.86 11.97 -25.29
CA LYS A 23 -2.81 12.80 -24.69
C LYS A 23 -2.13 11.98 -23.59
N SER A 24 -0.89 11.55 -23.82
CA SER A 24 -0.11 10.84 -22.81
C SER A 24 0.41 11.85 -21.79
N PHE A 25 0.11 11.61 -20.51
CA PHE A 25 0.75 12.30 -19.41
C PHE A 25 2.10 11.65 -19.11
N PRO A 26 3.08 12.41 -18.58
CA PRO A 26 4.34 11.82 -18.16
C PRO A 26 4.10 10.78 -17.07
N ASP A 27 4.90 9.71 -17.10
CA ASP A 27 4.89 8.68 -16.06
C ASP A 27 5.39 9.25 -14.73
N ILE A 28 4.83 8.82 -13.60
CA ILE A 28 5.21 9.33 -12.27
C ILE A 28 6.70 9.08 -11.95
N SER A 29 7.30 8.02 -12.50
CA SER A 29 8.74 7.74 -12.35
C SER A 29 9.65 8.81 -12.95
N THR A 30 9.11 9.70 -13.80
CA THR A 30 9.86 10.83 -14.37
C THR A 30 9.97 12.01 -13.39
N VAL A 31 9.20 12.00 -12.29
CA VAL A 31 9.24 13.02 -11.25
C VAL A 31 10.10 12.50 -10.09
N PRO A 32 11.16 13.21 -9.69
CA PRO A 32 11.95 12.83 -8.52
C PRO A 32 11.08 12.76 -7.25
N ALA A 33 11.27 11.72 -6.44
CA ALA A 33 10.56 11.59 -5.18
C ALA A 33 11.08 12.61 -4.14
N ASP A 34 10.15 13.32 -3.48
CA ASP A 34 10.48 14.30 -2.44
C ASP A 34 10.97 13.63 -1.13
N LEU A 35 10.57 12.38 -0.90
CA LEU A 35 10.82 11.63 0.33
C LEU A 35 11.56 10.34 0.04
N THR A 36 12.52 10.02 0.91
CA THR A 36 13.17 8.70 0.95
C THR A 36 12.72 7.96 2.19
N ILE A 37 12.17 6.76 2.02
CA ILE A 37 11.76 5.92 3.13
C ILE A 37 13.02 5.40 3.84
N PRO A 38 13.10 5.50 5.17
CA PRO A 38 14.22 4.94 5.91
C PRO A 38 14.37 3.44 5.64
N PRO A 39 15.59 2.91 5.56
CA PRO A 39 15.79 1.46 5.50
C PRO A 39 15.31 0.80 6.80
N MET A 40 15.12 -0.52 6.74
CA MET A 40 14.89 -1.33 7.95
C MET A 40 16.10 -1.23 8.87
N GLY A 41 15.85 -0.89 10.13
CA GLY A 41 16.85 -0.84 11.18
C GLY A 41 16.95 -2.16 11.93
N THR A 42 18.05 -2.31 12.67
CA THR A 42 18.26 -3.42 13.60
C THR A 42 17.90 -3.01 15.03
N GLY A 43 17.41 -3.97 15.81
CA GLY A 43 17.05 -3.76 17.21
C GLY A 43 15.63 -3.22 17.43
N PRO A 44 15.34 -2.72 18.65
CA PRO A 44 13.98 -2.33 19.01
C PRO A 44 13.54 -1.02 18.32
N PRO A 45 12.21 -0.76 18.25
CA PRO A 45 11.68 0.50 17.74
C PRO A 45 12.28 1.71 18.46
N ARG A 46 12.67 2.72 17.68
CA ARG A 46 13.23 3.99 18.17
C ARG A 46 12.94 5.12 17.16
N ALA A 47 13.05 6.36 17.62
CA ALA A 47 12.78 7.53 16.79
C ALA A 47 13.53 7.48 15.44
N GLY A 48 12.81 7.68 14.36
CA GLY A 48 13.34 7.71 12.99
C GLY A 48 13.70 6.35 12.40
N VAL A 49 13.36 5.24 13.06
CA VAL A 49 13.73 3.89 12.60
C VAL A 49 12.50 3.03 12.37
N ARG A 50 12.54 2.30 11.24
CA ARG A 50 11.63 1.20 10.95
C ARG A 50 12.17 -0.08 11.57
N ALA A 51 11.40 -0.74 12.41
CA ALA A 51 11.81 -1.97 13.08
C ALA A 51 10.77 -3.07 12.82
N ALA A 52 11.24 -4.27 12.46
CA ALA A 52 10.38 -5.45 12.42
C ALA A 52 10.12 -5.93 13.85
N VAL A 53 8.86 -6.22 14.17
CA VAL A 53 8.42 -6.62 15.50
C VAL A 53 7.55 -7.87 15.40
N THR A 54 8.01 -8.94 16.04
CA THR A 54 7.21 -10.15 16.26
C THR A 54 6.57 -10.07 17.64
N PRO A 55 5.23 -10.04 17.71
CA PRO A 55 4.52 -10.01 18.99
C PRO A 55 4.67 -11.35 19.75
N PRO A 56 4.55 -11.37 21.09
CA PRO A 56 4.78 -12.56 21.90
C PRO A 56 3.94 -13.77 21.49
N GLU A 57 2.70 -13.55 21.05
CA GLU A 57 1.77 -14.60 20.63
C GLU A 57 2.22 -15.34 19.37
N TYR A 58 3.12 -14.73 18.60
CA TYR A 58 3.69 -15.26 17.36
C TYR A 58 5.17 -15.61 17.51
N GLN A 59 5.67 -15.71 18.74
CA GLN A 59 7.04 -16.11 19.01
C GLN A 59 7.34 -17.49 18.39
N GLY A 60 8.45 -17.58 17.64
CA GLY A 60 8.84 -18.79 16.92
C GLY A 60 8.16 -18.95 15.55
N THR A 61 7.43 -17.94 15.09
CA THR A 61 6.93 -17.84 13.71
C THR A 61 7.65 -16.72 12.96
N SER A 62 7.34 -16.55 11.68
CA SER A 62 7.78 -15.43 10.86
C SER A 62 6.74 -14.30 10.78
N VAL A 63 5.66 -14.37 11.55
CA VAL A 63 4.63 -13.30 11.56
C VAL A 63 5.17 -12.07 12.29
N HIS A 64 5.13 -10.93 11.63
CA HIS A 64 5.66 -9.68 12.17
C HIS A 64 5.05 -8.46 11.48
N HIS A 65 5.06 -7.34 12.17
CA HIS A 65 4.74 -6.02 11.61
C HIS A 65 5.99 -5.16 11.52
N VAL A 66 5.91 -4.06 10.76
CA VAL A 66 6.92 -3.01 10.82
C VAL A 66 6.36 -1.84 11.62
N LEU A 67 7.12 -1.39 12.61
CA LEU A 67 6.81 -0.20 13.39
C LEU A 67 7.85 0.89 13.10
N TYR A 68 7.37 2.08 12.75
CA TYR A 68 8.17 3.28 12.63
C TYR A 68 7.72 4.32 13.65
N LEU A 69 8.67 4.81 14.44
CA LEU A 69 8.45 5.95 15.33
C LEU A 69 8.93 7.23 14.63
N PRO A 70 8.17 8.33 14.68
CA PRO A 70 8.55 9.55 13.99
C PRO A 70 9.88 10.09 14.51
N VAL A 71 10.61 10.85 13.70
CA VAL A 71 11.94 11.38 14.10
C VAL A 71 11.89 12.27 15.34
N ASN A 72 10.74 12.86 15.64
CA ASN A 72 10.49 13.66 16.84
C ASN A 72 9.78 12.88 17.95
N TRP A 73 9.74 11.54 17.86
CA TRP A 73 9.24 10.69 18.92
C TRP A 73 10.05 10.86 20.22
N ARG A 74 9.34 10.88 21.34
CA ARG A 74 9.91 10.95 22.70
C ARG A 74 9.09 10.08 23.65
N PRO A 75 9.72 9.47 24.68
CA PRO A 75 9.00 8.78 25.73
C PRO A 75 7.94 9.69 26.38
N GLY A 76 6.74 9.16 26.58
CA GLY A 76 5.60 9.91 27.15
C GLY A 76 4.91 10.88 26.18
N GLY A 77 5.36 10.98 24.93
CA GLY A 77 4.65 11.71 23.88
C GLY A 77 3.35 11.03 23.46
N LYS A 78 2.50 11.77 22.74
CA LYS A 78 1.22 11.27 22.20
C LYS A 78 1.12 11.63 20.71
N TYR A 79 1.02 10.61 19.85
CA TYR A 79 1.17 10.72 18.39
C TYR A 79 -0.02 10.07 17.69
N ALA A 80 -0.49 10.65 16.58
CA ALA A 80 -1.47 9.97 15.75
C ALA A 80 -0.87 8.68 15.14
N VAL A 81 -1.70 7.68 14.86
CA VAL A 81 -1.23 6.39 14.34
C VAL A 81 -1.79 6.17 12.94
N LEU A 82 -0.90 5.95 11.98
CA LEU A 82 -1.22 5.47 10.65
C LEU A 82 -1.03 3.95 10.65
N VAL A 83 -2.14 3.22 10.49
CA VAL A 83 -2.16 1.76 10.42
C VAL A 83 -2.27 1.39 8.95
N GLU A 84 -1.21 0.83 8.37
CA GLU A 84 -1.12 0.52 6.95
C GLU A 84 -1.14 -0.98 6.70
N TYR A 85 -1.96 -1.43 5.74
CA TYR A 85 -1.81 -2.73 5.11
C TYR A 85 -1.14 -2.59 3.74
N ALA A 86 -0.18 -3.47 3.46
CA ALA A 86 0.41 -3.61 2.13
C ALA A 86 -0.62 -4.10 1.12
N GLY A 87 -0.42 -3.76 -0.15
CA GLY A 87 -1.22 -4.30 -1.24
C GLY A 87 -0.78 -5.70 -1.64
N ASN A 88 -1.57 -6.36 -2.49
CA ASN A 88 -1.27 -7.72 -2.90
C ASN A 88 0.14 -7.88 -3.47
N GLY A 89 0.80 -8.94 -3.06
CA GLY A 89 2.06 -9.39 -3.61
C GLY A 89 1.96 -9.88 -5.05
N ASN A 90 3.13 -10.06 -5.66
CA ASN A 90 3.30 -10.44 -7.07
C ASN A 90 2.73 -9.45 -8.09
N TYR A 91 2.35 -8.24 -7.68
CA TYR A 91 1.93 -7.21 -8.61
C TYR A 91 3.16 -6.62 -9.33
N ARG A 92 3.07 -6.54 -10.65
CA ARG A 92 3.99 -5.78 -11.48
C ARG A 92 3.26 -5.27 -12.71
N ASN A 93 3.56 -4.05 -13.14
CA ASN A 93 2.99 -3.50 -14.37
C ASN A 93 4.08 -3.00 -15.35
N LYS A 94 3.63 -2.52 -16.51
CA LYS A 94 4.50 -2.01 -17.58
C LYS A 94 5.22 -0.70 -17.23
N TYR A 95 4.79 0.00 -16.20
CA TYR A 95 5.40 1.24 -15.70
C TYR A 95 6.49 0.96 -14.65
N GLY A 96 6.69 -0.32 -14.29
CA GLY A 96 7.70 -0.72 -13.32
C GLY A 96 7.22 -0.69 -11.87
N ASP A 97 5.94 -0.41 -11.62
CA ASP A 97 5.36 -0.50 -10.28
C ASP A 97 5.41 -1.94 -9.78
N VAL A 98 5.71 -2.11 -8.50
CA VAL A 98 5.82 -3.42 -7.84
C VAL A 98 5.12 -3.36 -6.48
N SER A 99 4.35 -4.40 -6.17
CA SER A 99 3.96 -4.73 -4.80
C SER A 99 4.36 -6.17 -4.51
N THR A 100 5.16 -6.35 -3.46
CA THR A 100 5.62 -7.67 -2.99
C THR A 100 4.65 -8.29 -1.98
N GLY A 101 3.79 -7.49 -1.35
CA GLY A 101 2.92 -7.90 -0.26
C GLY A 101 3.61 -7.85 1.11
N GLU A 102 4.91 -7.57 1.15
CA GLU A 102 5.68 -7.51 2.39
C GLU A 102 5.40 -6.21 3.15
N VAL A 103 5.37 -6.30 4.48
CA VAL A 103 5.16 -5.14 5.36
C VAL A 103 6.32 -4.13 5.30
N GLU A 104 7.51 -4.59 4.92
CA GLU A 104 8.70 -3.78 4.66
C GLU A 104 8.58 -2.91 3.40
N ASP A 105 7.68 -3.26 2.49
CA ASP A 105 7.48 -2.52 1.25
C ASP A 105 6.32 -1.53 1.32
N SER A 106 5.63 -1.43 2.47
CA SER A 106 4.69 -0.34 2.77
C SER A 106 5.36 1.03 2.62
N LYS A 107 4.60 2.03 2.14
CA LYS A 107 5.12 3.38 1.81
C LYS A 107 4.16 4.50 2.16
N LEU A 108 2.87 4.22 2.25
CA LEU A 108 1.83 5.24 2.26
C LEU A 108 1.90 6.11 3.52
N GLY A 109 2.09 5.49 4.69
CA GLY A 109 2.18 6.21 5.95
C GLY A 109 3.38 7.17 6.01
N TYR A 110 4.53 6.77 5.46
CA TYR A 110 5.69 7.66 5.36
C TYR A 110 5.45 8.79 4.35
N GLY A 111 4.83 8.49 3.20
CA GLY A 111 4.46 9.49 2.20
C GLY A 111 3.52 10.56 2.73
N ILE A 112 2.55 10.17 3.58
CA ILE A 112 1.59 11.11 4.21
C ILE A 112 2.26 11.96 5.29
N SER A 113 3.11 11.35 6.12
CA SER A 113 3.63 12.00 7.34
C SER A 113 4.98 12.69 7.18
N GLY A 114 5.75 12.36 6.14
CA GLY A 114 7.16 12.76 6.04
C GLY A 114 8.03 12.26 7.20
N GLY A 115 7.59 11.22 7.92
CA GLY A 115 8.30 10.66 9.07
C GLY A 115 8.22 11.47 10.37
N ARG A 116 7.26 12.40 10.48
CA ARG A 116 7.09 13.27 11.67
C ARG A 116 5.70 13.12 12.23
N ASP A 117 5.54 13.32 13.54
CA ASP A 117 4.26 13.45 14.27
C ASP A 117 3.29 12.25 14.25
N TYR A 118 3.52 11.27 13.38
CA TYR A 118 2.73 10.05 13.24
C TYR A 118 3.59 8.82 13.55
N ILE A 119 3.07 7.93 14.38
CA ILE A 119 3.54 6.54 14.44
C ILE A 119 2.97 5.83 13.21
N TRP A 120 3.81 5.03 12.56
CA TRP A 120 3.40 4.28 11.38
C TRP A 120 3.58 2.79 11.63
N LEU A 121 2.46 2.08 11.61
CA LEU A 121 2.33 0.66 11.91
C LEU A 121 1.90 -0.08 10.65
N CYS A 122 2.83 -0.81 10.03
CA CYS A 122 2.56 -1.65 8.85
C CYS A 122 2.17 -3.05 9.32
N LEU A 123 0.88 -3.36 9.31
CA LEU A 123 0.36 -4.64 9.78
C LEU A 123 0.46 -5.72 8.71
N PRO A 124 0.73 -6.98 9.11
CA PRO A 124 0.65 -8.12 8.22
C PRO A 124 -0.79 -8.61 8.08
N TYR A 125 -1.09 -9.26 6.96
CA TYR A 125 -2.08 -10.33 6.93
C TYR A 125 -1.43 -11.59 7.51
N VAL A 126 -2.18 -12.37 8.30
CA VAL A 126 -1.67 -13.60 8.91
C VAL A 126 -1.99 -14.79 8.01
N SER A 127 -1.02 -15.67 7.74
CA SER A 127 -1.26 -16.89 6.96
C SER A 127 -2.25 -17.84 7.65
N GLU A 128 -2.92 -18.69 6.85
CA GLU A 128 -3.90 -19.68 7.35
C GLU A 128 -3.31 -20.67 8.39
N ASP A 129 -2.00 -20.92 8.34
CA ASP A 129 -1.30 -21.76 9.32
C ASP A 129 -0.74 -20.97 10.51
N GLY A 130 -0.89 -19.65 10.50
CA GLY A 130 -0.38 -18.72 11.51
C GLY A 130 1.15 -18.65 11.60
N LYS A 131 1.89 -19.08 10.57
CA LYS A 131 3.36 -19.19 10.61
C LYS A 131 4.11 -18.06 9.92
N HIS A 132 3.48 -17.31 9.03
CA HIS A 132 4.15 -16.25 8.28
C HIS A 132 3.18 -15.14 7.88
N ASN A 133 3.73 -14.03 7.39
CA ASN A 133 2.91 -13.00 6.77
C ASN A 133 2.32 -13.54 5.47
N GLN A 134 1.03 -13.30 5.25
CA GLN A 134 0.36 -13.61 4.00
C GLN A 134 0.59 -12.46 3.01
N LEU A 135 1.17 -12.79 1.85
CA LEU A 135 1.54 -11.77 0.84
C LEU A 135 0.39 -11.42 -0.11
N THR A 136 -0.58 -12.31 -0.28
CA THR A 136 -1.70 -12.14 -1.21
C THR A 136 -3.01 -12.48 -0.53
N TRP A 137 -4.04 -11.68 -0.81
CA TRP A 137 -5.34 -11.77 -0.18
C TRP A 137 -5.25 -11.63 1.34
N TRP A 138 -6.30 -12.05 2.02
CA TRP A 138 -6.55 -11.72 3.42
C TRP A 138 -5.92 -12.70 4.42
N GLY A 139 -5.44 -13.85 3.94
CA GLY A 139 -5.00 -14.96 4.81
C GLY A 139 -6.11 -15.41 5.75
N ASP A 140 -5.75 -15.81 6.96
CA ASP A 140 -6.71 -16.01 8.04
C ASP A 140 -7.26 -14.65 8.48
N VAL A 141 -8.51 -14.38 8.11
CA VAL A 141 -9.20 -13.11 8.39
C VAL A 141 -9.36 -12.89 9.89
N GLU A 142 -9.69 -13.93 10.65
CA GLU A 142 -9.93 -13.81 12.10
C GLU A 142 -8.63 -13.50 12.82
N ALA A 143 -7.57 -14.25 12.51
CA ALA A 143 -6.23 -14.01 13.05
C ALA A 143 -5.71 -12.63 12.66
N THR A 144 -5.92 -12.19 11.42
CA THR A 144 -5.51 -10.86 10.94
C THR A 144 -6.22 -9.73 11.71
N VAL A 145 -7.54 -9.83 11.90
CA VAL A 145 -8.31 -8.83 12.64
C VAL A 145 -7.89 -8.79 14.11
N GLU A 146 -7.68 -9.95 14.73
CA GLU A 146 -7.23 -10.02 16.12
C GLU A 146 -5.80 -9.48 16.29
N TYR A 147 -4.91 -9.76 15.34
CA TYR A 147 -3.58 -9.16 15.29
C TYR A 147 -3.68 -7.63 15.27
N ALA A 148 -4.51 -7.07 14.37
CA ALA A 148 -4.67 -5.63 14.22
C ALA A 148 -5.16 -4.96 15.51
N LYS A 149 -6.22 -5.49 16.13
CA LYS A 149 -6.77 -4.95 17.38
C LYS A 149 -5.72 -4.93 18.48
N ARG A 150 -4.96 -6.03 18.65
CA ARG A 150 -3.95 -6.14 19.69
C ARG A 150 -2.78 -5.19 19.46
N GLU A 151 -2.24 -5.16 18.25
CA GLU A 151 -1.06 -4.33 17.99
C GLU A 151 -1.38 -2.83 17.97
N VAL A 152 -2.58 -2.42 17.54
CA VAL A 152 -3.00 -1.01 17.64
C VAL A 152 -3.07 -0.58 19.11
N VAL A 153 -3.69 -1.40 19.98
CA VAL A 153 -3.73 -1.13 21.43
C VAL A 153 -2.32 -1.09 22.01
N ARG A 154 -1.48 -2.09 21.69
CA ARG A 154 -0.10 -2.19 22.18
C ARG A 154 0.75 -0.99 21.75
N VAL A 155 0.57 -0.51 20.52
CA VAL A 155 1.26 0.68 20.03
C VAL A 155 0.83 1.94 20.79
N CYS A 156 -0.45 2.07 21.10
CA CYS A 156 -0.94 3.16 21.93
C CYS A 156 -0.30 3.14 23.33
N GLU A 157 -0.31 1.98 23.98
CA GLU A 157 0.18 1.81 25.35
C GLU A 157 1.71 1.93 25.48
N GLN A 158 2.47 1.33 24.56
CA GLN A 158 3.92 1.23 24.68
C GLN A 158 4.67 2.38 24.02
N TRP A 159 4.13 2.91 22.92
CA TRP A 159 4.83 3.88 22.07
C TRP A 159 4.16 5.24 22.04
N GLY A 160 3.06 5.44 22.77
CA GLY A 160 2.37 6.72 22.85
C GLY A 160 1.50 7.01 21.62
N GLY A 161 0.95 5.99 20.99
CA GLY A 161 -0.15 6.19 20.03
C GLY A 161 -1.37 6.81 20.70
N ASP A 162 -2.02 7.74 20.00
CA ASP A 162 -3.26 8.38 20.44
C ASP A 162 -4.47 7.54 20.02
N PRO A 163 -5.18 6.88 20.96
CA PRO A 163 -6.33 6.04 20.61
C PRO A 163 -7.49 6.82 19.98
N ASP A 164 -7.52 8.15 20.14
CA ASP A 164 -8.52 9.02 19.52
C ASP A 164 -8.12 9.47 18.10
N LYS A 165 -6.92 9.10 17.63
CA LYS A 165 -6.35 9.52 16.33
C LYS A 165 -5.69 8.36 15.59
N ILE A 166 -6.49 7.34 15.31
CA ILE A 166 -6.09 6.18 14.52
C ILE A 166 -6.66 6.30 13.11
N VAL A 167 -5.81 6.17 12.10
CA VAL A 167 -6.22 6.16 10.68
C VAL A 167 -5.79 4.84 10.06
N LEU A 168 -6.76 4.06 9.58
CA LEU A 168 -6.50 2.88 8.77
C LEU A 168 -6.32 3.31 7.31
N CYS A 169 -5.24 2.83 6.69
CA CYS A 169 -4.90 3.08 5.31
C CYS A 169 -4.27 1.83 4.68
N GLY A 170 -4.08 1.86 3.36
CA GLY A 170 -3.52 0.74 2.63
C GLY A 170 -3.91 0.79 1.16
N PHE A 171 -3.38 -0.14 0.39
CA PHE A 171 -3.67 -0.24 -1.03
C PHE A 171 -4.15 -1.66 -1.38
N SER A 172 -5.16 -1.72 -2.25
CA SER A 172 -5.86 -2.89 -2.80
C SER A 172 -5.37 -4.31 -2.42
N PRO A 173 -6.22 -5.11 -1.74
CA PRO A 173 -6.15 -6.57 -1.70
C PRO A 173 -6.93 -7.25 -2.84
N ASP A 174 -7.48 -6.49 -3.80
CA ASP A 174 -8.22 -7.03 -4.93
C ASP A 174 -7.37 -6.95 -6.20
N ILE A 175 -7.13 -8.12 -6.80
CA ILE A 175 -6.76 -8.29 -8.20
C ILE A 175 -7.90 -9.09 -8.80
N SER A 176 -8.95 -8.39 -9.24
CA SER A 176 -9.96 -9.00 -10.08
C SER A 176 -9.26 -9.52 -11.35
N PRO A 177 -9.55 -10.76 -11.78
CA PRO A 177 -8.86 -11.40 -12.90
C PRO A 177 -9.01 -10.66 -14.23
#